data_AF-A0A444JG99-F1
#
_entry.id   AF-A0A444JG99-F1
#
_cell.length_a   1.000
_cell.length_b   1.000
_cell.length_c   1.000
_cell.angle_alpha   90.00
_cell.angle_beta   90.00
_cell.angle_gamma   90.00
#
_symmetry.space_group_name_H-M   'P 1'
#
loop_
_entity.id
_entity.type
_entity.pdbx_description
1 polymer ?
#
loop_
_entity_poly.entity_id
_entity_poly.type
_entity_poly.pdbx_seq_one_letter_code
_entity_poly.pdbx_strand_id
1 'polypeptide(L)'
;KAFESTLEELFEADLLLHIIDISNHAWKEQVKVVEEILRKLELDKIPCLRVYNKIDQVNDNLPSLVKNGFCICARDAGTLKELLGMMEHQLFDIGHSRRARQAQ
;
A
#
# COMPACT_ATOMS: atom_id res chain seq x y z
N LYS A 1 1.38 24.90 5.85
CA LYS A 1 1.21 24.62 4.41
C LYS A 1 2.21 23.57 3.93
N ALA A 2 2.16 22.36 4.48
CA ALA A 2 2.96 21.20 4.02
C ALA A 2 2.10 19.93 3.89
N PHE A 3 0.79 20.08 4.12
CA PHE A 3 -0.18 18.98 4.21
C PHE A 3 -1.16 18.97 3.03
N GLU A 4 -1.41 20.12 2.39
CA GLU A 4 -2.26 20.22 1.19
C GLU A 4 -1.50 19.79 -0.07
N SER A 5 -0.24 20.20 -0.22
CA SER A 5 0.63 19.79 -1.33
C SER A 5 0.91 18.28 -1.34
N THR A 6 0.95 17.63 -0.17
CA THR A 6 1.14 16.17 -0.05
C THR A 6 -0.13 15.38 -0.34
N LEU A 7 -1.32 16.01 -0.28
CA LEU A 7 -2.56 15.36 -0.68
C LEU A 7 -2.77 15.42 -2.20
N GLU A 8 -2.38 16.52 -2.86
CA GLU A 8 -2.41 16.63 -4.33
C GLU A 8 -1.58 15.54 -5.01
N GLU A 9 -0.38 15.25 -4.47
CA GLU A 9 0.47 14.15 -4.94
C GLU A 9 -0.21 12.77 -4.85
N LEU A 10 -1.13 12.56 -3.89
CA LEU A 10 -1.88 11.30 -3.81
C LEU A 10 -2.90 11.15 -4.93
N PHE A 11 -3.48 12.25 -5.44
CA PHE A 11 -4.44 12.20 -6.55
C PHE A 11 -3.76 11.89 -7.89
N GLU A 12 -2.47 12.21 -8.01
CA GLU A 12 -1.67 11.90 -9.21
C GLU A 12 -1.02 10.51 -9.14
N ALA A 13 -1.05 9.86 -7.98
CA ALA A 13 -0.38 8.59 -7.77
C ALA A 13 -0.96 7.48 -8.67
N ASP A 14 -0.08 6.72 -9.31
CA ASP A 14 -0.45 5.50 -10.03
C ASP A 14 -0.74 4.33 -9.08
N LEU A 15 -0.09 4.33 -7.91
CA LEU A 15 -0.14 3.25 -6.95
C LEU A 15 0.03 3.82 -5.54
N LEU A 16 -0.83 3.39 -4.63
CA LEU A 16 -0.72 3.69 -3.19
C LEU A 16 -0.12 2.51 -2.45
N LEU A 17 0.75 2.79 -1.48
CA LEU A 17 1.22 1.81 -0.50
C LEU A 17 0.70 2.18 0.87
N HIS A 18 -0.15 1.32 1.44
CA HIS A 18 -0.63 1.45 2.81
C HIS A 18 0.28 0.62 3.72
N ILE A 19 1.27 1.29 4.33
CA ILE A 19 2.19 0.66 5.28
C ILE A 19 1.52 0.54 6.65
N ILE A 20 1.39 -0.69 7.14
CA ILE A 20 0.68 -1.06 8.36
C ILE A 20 1.69 -1.62 9.35
N ASP A 21 1.83 -0.99 10.51
CA ASP A 21 2.65 -1.50 11.59
C ASP A 21 1.91 -2.60 12.37
N ILE A 22 2.22 -3.87 12.11
CA ILE A 22 1.51 -4.99 12.74
C ILE A 22 1.98 -5.31 14.15
N SER A 23 3.05 -4.69 14.64
CA SER A 23 3.45 -4.84 16.05
C SER A 23 2.57 -4.01 16.98
N ASN A 24 1.79 -3.08 16.44
CA ASN A 24 0.82 -2.29 17.19
C ASN A 24 -0.49 -3.06 17.39
N HIS A 25 -0.91 -3.31 18.63
CA HIS A 25 -2.16 -4.00 18.96
C HIS A 25 -3.42 -3.38 18.30
N ALA A 26 -3.41 -2.06 18.04
CA ALA A 26 -4.52 -1.32 17.43
C ALA A 26 -4.39 -1.16 15.91
N TRP A 27 -3.53 -1.94 15.23
CA TRP A 27 -3.28 -1.80 13.79
C TRP A 27 -4.57 -2.01 12.97
N LYS A 28 -5.48 -2.88 13.44
CA LYS A 28 -6.75 -3.15 12.73
C LYS A 28 -7.66 -1.94 12.70
N GLU A 29 -7.76 -1.22 13.82
CA GLU A 29 -8.51 0.04 13.89
C GLU A 29 -7.85 1.10 13.01
N GLN A 30 -6.52 1.22 13.04
CA GLN A 30 -5.78 2.17 12.20
C GLN A 30 -6.01 1.91 10.71
N VAL A 31 -6.00 0.64 10.29
CA VAL A 31 -6.30 0.26 8.89
C VAL A 31 -7.69 0.76 8.48
N LYS A 32 -8.71 0.54 9.32
CA LYS A 32 -10.07 1.01 9.03
C LYS A 32 -10.13 2.52 8.89
N VAL A 33 -9.48 3.26 9.81
CA VAL A 33 -9.44 4.72 9.77
C VAL A 33 -8.79 5.22 8.48
N VAL A 34 -7.66 4.64 8.07
CA VAL A 34 -6.98 5.02 6.82
C VAL A 34 -7.85 4.71 5.60
N GLU A 35 -8.50 3.54 5.56
CA GLU A 35 -9.40 3.18 4.47
C GLU A 35 -10.63 4.10 4.37
N GLU A 36 -11.18 4.53 5.51
CA GLU A 36 -12.23 5.55 5.53
C GLU A 36 -11.75 6.90 5.01
N ILE A 37 -10.53 7.31 5.34
CA ILE A 37 -9.93 8.55 4.82
C ILE A 37 -9.73 8.45 3.30
N LEU A 38 -9.15 7.36 2.80
CA LEU A 38 -8.95 7.15 1.37
C LEU A 38 -10.29 7.21 0.61
N ARG A 39 -11.35 6.60 1.14
CA ARG A 39 -12.71 6.68 0.56
C ARG A 39 -13.29 8.09 0.60
N LYS A 40 -13.14 8.80 1.72
CA LYS A 40 -13.62 10.20 1.87
C LYS A 40 -12.94 11.15 0.88
N LEU A 41 -11.70 10.85 0.51
CA LEU A 41 -10.93 11.60 -0.49
C LEU A 41 -11.11 11.06 -1.91
N GLU A 42 -11.95 10.04 -2.12
CA GLU A 42 -12.13 9.33 -3.40
C GLU A 42 -10.85 8.72 -4.01
N LEU A 43 -9.85 8.45 -3.16
CA LEU A 43 -8.56 7.85 -3.53
C LEU A 43 -8.61 6.31 -3.55
N ASP A 44 -9.73 5.70 -3.13
CA ASP A 44 -9.96 4.26 -3.16
C ASP A 44 -10.11 3.69 -4.60
N LYS A 45 -10.16 4.58 -5.60
CA LYS A 45 -10.08 4.24 -7.03
C LYS A 45 -8.64 3.94 -7.49
N ILE A 46 -7.63 4.44 -6.76
CA ILE A 46 -6.21 4.19 -7.07
C ILE A 46 -5.84 2.82 -6.49
N PRO A 47 -5.18 1.93 -7.26
CA PRO A 47 -4.68 0.66 -6.74
C PRO A 47 -3.90 0.88 -5.45
N CYS A 48 -4.23 0.13 -4.39
CA CYS A 48 -3.59 0.27 -3.09
C CYS A 48 -3.08 -1.08 -2.59
N LEU A 49 -1.76 -1.19 -2.37
CA LEU A 49 -1.14 -2.37 -1.79
C LEU A 49 -1.05 -2.21 -0.27
N ARG A 50 -1.59 -3.18 0.46
CA ARG A 50 -1.38 -3.27 1.91
C ARG A 50 -0.03 -3.93 2.20
N VAL A 51 0.77 -3.26 3.03
CA VAL A 51 2.12 -3.70 3.38
C VAL A 51 2.23 -3.77 4.89
N TYR A 52 2.21 -4.98 5.43
CA TYR A 52 2.30 -5.28 6.85
C TYR A 52 3.78 -5.29 7.28
N ASN A 53 4.21 -4.19 7.87
CA ASN A 53 5.57 -3.93 8.30
C ASN A 53 5.80 -4.33 9.77
N LYS A 54 7.08 -4.52 10.13
CA LYS A 54 7.57 -4.94 11.45
C LYS A 54 7.22 -6.38 11.81
N ILE A 55 7.23 -7.28 10.82
CA ILE A 55 7.00 -8.72 11.03
C ILE A 55 7.99 -9.35 12.02
N ASP A 56 9.16 -8.74 12.21
CA ASP A 56 10.19 -9.16 13.16
C ASP A 56 9.80 -8.94 14.63
N GLN A 57 8.75 -8.17 14.90
CA GLN A 57 8.27 -7.85 16.25
C GLN A 57 7.01 -8.63 16.65
N VAL A 58 6.53 -9.52 15.78
CA VAL A 58 5.28 -10.27 15.98
C VAL A 58 5.62 -11.75 16.11
N ASN A 59 5.23 -12.36 17.23
CA ASN A 59 5.44 -13.79 17.49
C ASN A 59 4.26 -14.68 17.02
N ASP A 60 3.19 -14.06 16.52
CA ASP A 60 1.99 -14.76 16.07
C ASP A 60 2.14 -15.35 14.66
N ASN A 61 1.27 -16.30 14.31
CA ASN A 61 1.17 -16.87 12.96
C ASN A 61 0.73 -15.81 11.94
N LEU A 62 1.70 -15.08 11.39
CA LEU A 62 1.53 -14.02 10.38
C LEU A 62 0.56 -14.37 9.25
N PRO A 63 0.60 -15.57 8.62
CA PRO A 63 -0.28 -15.89 7.49
C PRO A 63 -1.77 -15.91 7.84
N SER A 64 -2.12 -16.12 9.11
CA SER A 64 -3.51 -16.12 9.58
C SER A 64 -4.00 -14.72 9.95
N LEU A 65 -3.07 -13.82 10.28
CA LEU A 65 -3.35 -12.49 10.79
C LEU A 65 -3.59 -11.48 9.66
N VAL A 66 -2.91 -11.68 8.53
CA VAL A 66 -2.94 -10.78 7.38
C VAL A 66 -3.62 -11.45 6.19
N LYS A 67 -4.61 -10.77 5.60
CA LYS A 67 -5.23 -11.20 4.34
C LYS A 67 -4.88 -10.18 3.25
N ASN A 68 -4.54 -10.69 2.07
CA ASN A 68 -4.32 -9.90 0.85
C ASN A 68 -3.38 -8.71 1.08
N GLY A 69 -2.08 -8.98 1.24
CA GLY A 69 -1.03 -7.96 1.32
C GLY A 69 0.36 -8.57 1.53
N PHE A 70 1.37 -7.71 1.62
CA PHE A 70 2.78 -8.10 1.70
C PHE A 70 3.30 -7.98 3.12
N CYS A 71 3.97 -9.01 3.62
CA CYS A 71 4.62 -9.00 4.93
C CYS A 71 6.08 -8.58 4.76
N ILE A 72 6.49 -7.49 5.41
CA ILE A 72 7.85 -6.98 5.32
C ILE A 72 8.45 -6.68 6.69
N CYS A 73 9.78 -6.74 6.77
CA CYS A 73 10.55 -6.04 7.76
C CYS A 73 11.32 -4.95 7.02
N ALA A 74 10.92 -3.68 7.16
CA ALA A 74 11.58 -2.58 6.47
C ALA A 74 13.09 -2.44 6.79
N ARG A 75 13.54 -3.08 7.88
CA ARG A 75 14.97 -3.15 8.26
C ARG A 75 15.73 -4.28 7.56
N ASP A 76 15.02 -5.19 6.93
CA ASP A 76 15.55 -6.31 6.16
C ASP A 76 15.11 -6.18 4.70
N ALA A 77 16.02 -5.70 3.85
CA ALA A 77 15.79 -5.54 2.42
C ALA A 77 15.44 -6.86 1.71
N GLY A 78 15.80 -8.02 2.27
CA GLY A 78 15.43 -9.32 1.73
C GLY A 78 13.92 -9.54 1.69
N THR A 79 13.19 -8.94 2.64
CA THR A 79 11.72 -9.03 2.71
C THR A 79 10.99 -8.16 1.69
N LEU A 80 11.66 -7.18 1.08
CA LEU A 80 11.04 -6.26 0.12
C LEU A 80 10.91 -6.86 -1.28
N LYS A 81 11.61 -7.97 -1.57
CA LYS A 81 11.74 -8.52 -2.92
C LYS A 81 10.38 -8.84 -3.57
N GLU A 82 9.48 -9.47 -2.83
CA GLU A 82 8.14 -9.81 -3.34
C GLU A 82 7.28 -8.56 -3.56
N LEU A 83 7.35 -7.59 -2.65
CA LEU A 83 6.65 -6.32 -2.78
C LEU A 83 7.13 -5.54 -4.02
N LEU A 84 8.45 -5.46 -4.22
CA LEU A 84 9.03 -4.77 -5.39
C LEU A 84 8.59 -5.41 -6.70
N GLY A 85 8.65 -6.74 -6.81
CA GLY A 85 8.18 -7.44 -8.01
C GLY A 85 6.69 -7.20 -8.29
N MET A 86 5.85 -7.14 -7.25
CA MET A 86 4.45 -6.78 -7.42
C MET A 86 4.25 -5.32 -7.85
N MET A 87 5.01 -4.39 -7.28
CA MET A 87 4.95 -2.98 -7.66
C MET A 87 5.34 -2.79 -9.12
N GLU A 88 6.42 -3.45 -9.57
CA GLU A 88 6.86 -3.43 -10.97
C GLU A 88 5.76 -3.94 -11.91
N HIS A 89 5.13 -5.06 -11.58
CA HIS A 89 4.02 -5.62 -12.36
C HIS A 89 2.82 -4.66 -12.44
N GLN A 90 2.39 -4.11 -11.30
CA GLN A 90 1.26 -3.18 -11.25
C GLN A 90 1.53 -1.91 -12.07
N LEU A 91 2.71 -1.30 -11.89
CA LEU A 91 3.07 -0.08 -12.62
C LEU A 91 3.19 -0.33 -14.13
N PHE A 92 3.67 -1.52 -14.53
CA PHE A 92 3.70 -1.91 -15.94
C PHE A 92 2.30 -1.99 -16.55
N ASP A 93 1.35 -2.67 -15.89
CA ASP A 93 -0.04 -2.81 -16.35
C ASP A 93 -0.76 -1.45 -16.44
N ILE A 94 -0.55 -0.59 -15.45
CA ILE A 94 -1.10 0.77 -15.43
C ILE A 94 -0.55 1.58 -16.62
N GLY A 95 0.76 1.51 -16.85
CA GLY A 95 1.43 2.19 -17.97
C GLY A 95 0.90 1.74 -19.34
N HIS A 96 0.66 0.44 -19.52
CA HIS A 96 0.06 -0.10 -20.75
C HIS A 96 -1.38 0.36 -20.97
N SER A 97 -2.18 0.37 -19.89
CA SER A 97 -3.58 0.80 -19.93
C SER A 97 -3.72 2.28 -20.33
N ARG A 98 -2.80 3.14 -19.89
CA ARG A 98 -2.79 4.58 -20.26
C ARG A 98 -2.44 4.79 -21.74
N ARG A 99 -1.43 4.08 -22.26
CA ARG A 99 -1.02 4.18 -23.68
C ARG A 99 -2.12 3.72 -24.64
N ALA A 100 -2.84 2.66 -24.29
CA ALA A 100 -3.96 2.18 -25.10
C ALA A 100 -5.11 3.21 -25.21
N ARG A 101 -5.36 3.99 -24.15
CA ARG A 101 -6.41 5.03 -24.14
C ARG A 101 -6.03 6.33 -24.88
N GLN A 102 -4.73 6.63 -25.03
CA GLN A 102 -4.25 7.82 -25.76
C GLN A 102 -4.11 7.60 -27.27
N ALA A 103 -4.16 6.35 -27.73
CA ALA A 103 -4.06 5.98 -29.14
C ALA A 103 -5.43 5.87 -29.85
N GLN A 104 -6.52 6.26 -29.17
CA GLN A 104 -7.89 6.34 -29.69
C GLN A 104 -8.37 7.79 -29.66
#